data_AF-A0A927VDB6-F1
#
_entry.id   AF-A0A927VDB6-F1
#
_cell.length_a   1.000
_cell.length_b   1.000
_cell.length_c   1.000
_cell.angle_alpha   90.00
_cell.angle_beta   90.00
_cell.angle_gamma   90.00
#
_symmetry.space_group_name_H-M   'P 1'
#
loop_
_entity.id
_entity.type
_entity.pdbx_description
1 polymer ?
#
loop_
_entity_poly.entity_id
_entity_poly.type
_entity_poly.pdbx_seq_one_letter_code
_entity_poly.pdbx_strand_id
1 'polypeptide(L)'
;MQGNNSLIICDSEFETYKTKMSELSALLESKIATYMYILQTLCNNGIKSGNVHDNLLTFVGALQNIQGQLPLLSAEMALNVDAFISEVDEKDRNMYYSC
;
A
#
# COMPACT_ATOMS: atom_id res chain seq x y z
N MET A 1 -14.13 37.77 -17.75
CA MET A 1 -13.07 36.76 -17.55
C MET A 1 -12.54 36.92 -16.15
N GLN A 2 -12.87 35.99 -15.25
CA GLN A 2 -12.04 35.63 -14.10
C GLN A 2 -12.46 34.21 -13.75
N GLY A 3 -11.57 33.27 -14.06
CA GLY A 3 -11.79 31.84 -13.88
C GLY A 3 -11.92 31.54 -12.40
N ASN A 4 -13.05 30.94 -12.03
CA ASN A 4 -13.29 30.45 -10.69
C ASN A 4 -12.51 29.14 -10.55
N ASN A 5 -11.19 29.24 -10.35
CA ASN A 5 -10.35 28.11 -9.97
C ASN A 5 -10.47 27.91 -8.45
N SER A 6 -11.63 27.45 -7.97
CA SER A 6 -11.65 26.78 -6.66
C SER A 6 -10.87 25.48 -6.82
N LEU A 7 -9.90 25.21 -5.94
CA LEU A 7 -9.22 23.90 -5.90
C LEU A 7 -10.20 22.90 -5.28
N ILE A 8 -11.25 22.53 -6.03
CA ILE A 8 -12.21 21.54 -5.58
C ILE A 8 -11.53 20.17 -5.68
N ILE A 9 -10.91 19.76 -4.58
CA ILE A 9 -10.54 18.37 -4.39
C ILE A 9 -11.80 17.59 -4.04
N CYS A 10 -12.01 16.47 -4.73
CA CYS A 10 -13.10 15.57 -4.41
C CYS A 10 -12.65 14.61 -3.31
N ASP A 11 -12.78 15.01 -2.05
CA ASP A 11 -12.36 14.21 -0.88
C ASP A 11 -12.87 12.76 -0.96
N SER A 12 -14.08 12.57 -1.46
CA SER A 12 -14.68 11.23 -1.61
C SER A 12 -13.92 10.31 -2.58
N GLU A 13 -13.26 10.85 -3.61
CA GLU A 13 -12.43 10.07 -4.53
C GLU A 13 -11.12 9.65 -3.86
N PHE A 14 -10.51 10.53 -3.06
CA PHE A 14 -9.31 10.23 -2.30
C PHE A 14 -9.58 9.25 -1.15
N GLU A 15 -10.72 9.38 -0.45
CA GLU A 15 -11.17 8.38 0.53
C GLU A 15 -11.36 7.00 -0.11
N THR A 16 -11.97 6.97 -1.31
CA THR A 16 -12.12 5.74 -2.08
C THR A 16 -10.76 5.16 -2.47
N TYR A 17 -9.80 5.99 -2.87
CA TYR A 17 -8.45 5.56 -3.20
C TYR A 17 -7.71 4.97 -1.99
N LYS A 18 -7.75 5.64 -0.83
CA LYS A 18 -7.17 5.15 0.43
C LYS A 18 -7.74 3.78 0.81
N THR A 19 -9.06 3.64 0.73
CA THR A 19 -9.76 2.40 1.05
C THR A 19 -9.30 1.26 0.13
N LYS A 20 -9.34 1.47 -1.19
CA LYS A 20 -8.92 0.47 -2.18
C LYS A 20 -7.46 0.07 -2.02
N MET A 21 -6.58 1.03 -1.71
CA MET A 21 -5.16 0.76 -1.51
C MET A 21 -4.94 -0.10 -0.26
N SER A 22 -5.62 0.23 0.85
CA SER A 22 -5.59 -0.57 2.08
C SER A 22 -6.07 -2.00 1.85
N GLU A 23 -7.22 -2.16 1.17
CA GLU A 23 -7.77 -3.48 0.80
C GLU A 23 -6.81 -4.30 -0.07
N LEU A 24 -6.23 -3.68 -1.09
CA LEU A 24 -5.25 -4.34 -1.97
C LEU A 24 -4.00 -4.77 -1.20
N SER A 25 -3.52 -3.93 -0.28
CA SER A 25 -2.36 -4.22 0.57
C SER A 25 -2.61 -5.43 1.46
N ALA A 26 -3.77 -5.46 2.13
CA ALA A 26 -4.16 -6.57 2.98
C ALA A 26 -4.34 -7.87 2.17
N LEU A 27 -4.90 -7.78 0.96
CA LEU A 27 -5.04 -8.92 0.07
C LEU A 27 -3.67 -9.48 -0.34
N LEU A 28 -2.74 -8.62 -0.76
CA LEU A 28 -1.38 -9.02 -1.14
C LEU A 28 -0.64 -9.67 0.04
N GLU A 29 -0.74 -9.09 1.23
CA GLU A 29 -0.15 -9.61 2.45
C GLU A 29 -0.65 -11.04 2.76
N SER A 30 -1.97 -11.25 2.65
CA SER A 30 -2.59 -12.57 2.81
C SER A 30 -2.10 -13.59 1.77
N LYS A 31 -1.91 -13.17 0.52
CA LYS A 31 -1.37 -14.03 -0.53
C LYS A 31 0.10 -14.38 -0.29
N ILE A 32 0.92 -13.43 0.14
CA ILE A 32 2.32 -13.67 0.51
C ILE A 32 2.39 -14.71 1.62
N ALA A 33 1.62 -14.55 2.69
CA ALA A 33 1.58 -15.51 3.79
C ALA A 33 1.15 -16.92 3.34
N THR A 34 0.14 -17.00 2.47
CA THR A 34 -0.34 -18.28 1.90
C THR A 34 0.75 -18.97 1.09
N TYR A 35 1.42 -18.24 0.19
CA TYR A 35 2.47 -18.82 -0.65
C TYR A 35 3.70 -19.23 0.16
N MET A 36 4.12 -18.42 1.12
CA MET A 36 5.20 -18.77 2.04
C MET A 36 4.91 -20.10 2.76
N TYR A 37 3.70 -20.27 3.28
CA TYR A 37 3.30 -21.52 3.94
C TYR A 37 3.39 -22.74 2.99
N ILE A 38 2.88 -22.62 1.76
CA ILE A 38 2.93 -23.69 0.76
C ILE A 38 4.39 -24.03 0.42
N LEU A 39 5.22 -23.02 0.17
CA LEU A 39 6.62 -23.20 -0.23
C LEU A 39 7.45 -23.82 0.89
N GLN A 40 7.26 -23.38 2.13
CA GLN A 40 7.91 -23.98 3.31
C GLN A 40 7.46 -25.43 3.51
N THR A 41 6.18 -25.73 3.29
CA THR A 41 5.67 -27.11 3.35
C THR A 41 6.33 -27.98 2.29
N LEU A 42 6.53 -27.48 1.07
CA LEU A 42 7.23 -28.19 0.00
C LEU A 42 8.70 -28.44 0.34
N CYS A 43 9.42 -27.46 0.88
CA CYS A 43 10.80 -27.64 1.33
C CYS A 43 10.92 -28.69 2.45
N ASN A 44 10.02 -28.64 3.44
CA ASN A 44 10.10 -29.51 4.62
C ASN A 44 9.70 -30.96 4.31
N ASN A 45 8.70 -31.15 3.43
CA ASN A 45 8.06 -32.46 3.25
C ASN A 45 8.33 -33.10 1.88
N GLY A 46 8.49 -32.30 0.82
CA GLY A 46 8.58 -32.78 -0.55
C GLY A 46 10.01 -32.81 -1.09
N ILE A 47 10.63 -31.64 -1.21
CA ILE A 47 11.93 -31.47 -1.86
C ILE A 47 12.95 -31.12 -0.77
N LYS A 48 13.60 -32.13 -0.19
CA LYS A 48 14.42 -31.95 1.01
C LYS A 48 15.86 -31.46 0.77
N SER A 49 16.34 -31.48 -0.47
CA SER A 49 17.71 -31.05 -0.81
C SER A 49 17.91 -30.83 -2.31
N GLY A 50 19.03 -30.19 -2.67
CA GLY A 50 19.45 -29.90 -4.04
C GLY A 50 19.00 -28.53 -4.54
N ASN A 51 19.44 -28.15 -5.74
CA ASN A 51 19.27 -26.78 -6.27
C ASN A 51 17.82 -26.27 -6.23
N VAL A 52 16.83 -27.14 -6.44
CA VAL A 52 15.42 -26.75 -6.38
C VAL A 52 15.02 -26.34 -4.96
N HIS A 53 15.42 -27.12 -3.95
CA HIS A 53 15.18 -26.79 -2.55
C HIS A 53 15.86 -25.48 -2.15
N ASP A 54 17.11 -25.27 -2.56
CA ASP A 54 17.88 -24.08 -2.17
C ASP A 54 17.31 -22.81 -2.84
N ASN A 55 16.84 -22.92 -4.08
CA ASN A 55 16.13 -21.85 -4.77
C ASN A 55 14.78 -21.54 -4.11
N LEU A 56 14.03 -22.56 -3.67
CA LEU A 56 12.77 -22.37 -2.93
C LEU A 56 13.01 -21.67 -1.59
N LEU A 57 14.05 -22.06 -0.84
CA LEU A 57 14.43 -21.36 0.39
C LEU A 57 14.80 -19.90 0.14
N THR A 58 15.57 -19.65 -0.93
CA THR A 58 15.92 -18.27 -1.33
C THR A 58 14.68 -17.45 -1.63
N PHE A 59 13.71 -18.02 -2.35
CA PHE A 59 12.46 -17.34 -2.68
C PHE A 59 11.59 -17.11 -1.43
N VAL A 60 11.50 -18.07 -0.51
CA VAL A 60 10.83 -17.90 0.79
C VAL A 60 11.47 -16.77 1.59
N GLY A 61 12.81 -16.68 1.62
CA GLY A 61 13.52 -15.58 2.28
C GLY A 61 13.21 -14.21 1.66
N ALA A 62 13.11 -14.13 0.33
CA ALA A 62 12.71 -12.91 -0.36
C ALA A 62 11.26 -12.49 0.01
N LEU A 63 10.33 -13.44 0.08
CA LEU A 63 8.95 -13.16 0.50
C LEU A 63 8.87 -12.71 1.96
N GLN A 64 9.66 -13.32 2.87
CA GLN A 64 9.75 -12.92 4.28
C GLN A 64 10.23 -11.47 4.44
N ASN A 65 11.15 -11.02 3.60
CA ASN A 65 11.64 -9.64 3.65
C ASN A 65 10.56 -8.62 3.26
N ILE A 66 9.65 -8.99 2.34
CA ILE A 66 8.59 -8.10 1.85
C ILE A 66 7.34 -8.17 2.74
N GLN A 67 7.13 -9.29 3.44
CA GLN A 67 6.03 -9.49 4.36
C GLN A 67 5.99 -8.35 5.40
N GLY A 68 4.81 -7.77 5.62
CA GLY A 68 4.58 -6.67 6.55
C GLY A 68 4.99 -5.29 6.04
N GLN A 69 5.75 -5.18 4.94
CA GLN A 69 6.11 -3.89 4.36
C GLN A 69 4.95 -3.23 3.61
N LEU A 70 4.10 -4.03 2.95
CA LEU A 70 2.99 -3.52 2.13
C LEU A 70 1.92 -2.77 2.96
N PRO A 71 1.47 -3.28 4.13
CA PRO A 71 0.56 -2.52 5.00
C PRO A 71 1.18 -1.23 5.56
N LEU A 72 2.49 -1.22 5.82
CA LEU A 72 3.19 -0.02 6.31
C LEU A 72 3.22 1.06 5.24
N LEU A 73 3.59 0.70 4.01
CA LEU A 73 3.64 1.63 2.88
C LEU A 73 2.26 2.22 2.58
N SER A 74 1.20 1.40 2.62
CA SER A 74 -0.16 1.88 2.33
C SER A 74 -0.71 2.78 3.43
N ALA A 75 -0.37 2.53 4.69
CA ALA A 75 -0.68 3.44 5.80
C ALA A 75 0.04 4.79 5.64
N GLU A 76 1.33 4.77 5.27
CA GLU A 76 2.09 6.01 5.01
C GLU A 76 1.50 6.81 3.83
N MET A 77 1.12 6.12 2.75
CA MET A 77 0.44 6.75 1.62
C MET A 77 -0.90 7.40 2.03
N ALA A 78 -1.69 6.75 2.88
CA ALA A 78 -2.93 7.31 3.39
C ALA A 78 -2.70 8.61 4.18
N LEU A 79 -1.69 8.64 5.06
CA LEU A 79 -1.31 9.84 5.81
C LEU A 79 -0.86 10.98 4.89
N ASN A 80 -0.09 10.68 3.85
CA ASN A 80 0.35 11.68 2.88
C ASN A 80 -0.81 12.27 2.07
N VAL A 81 -1.81 11.45 1.73
CA VAL A 81 -3.05 11.91 1.09
C VAL A 81 -3.83 12.83 2.04
N ASP A 82 -3.97 12.48 3.31
CA ASP A 82 -4.67 13.30 4.31
C ASP A 82 -3.99 14.66 4.52
N ALA A 83 -2.66 14.66 4.56
CA ALA A 83 -1.87 15.88 4.64
C ALA A 83 -2.08 16.77 3.40
N PHE A 84 -2.06 16.19 2.21
CA PHE A 84 -2.27 16.92 0.96
C PHE A 84 -3.66 17.57 0.88
N ILE A 85 -4.72 16.84 1.24
CA ILE A 85 -6.09 17.39 1.27
C ILE A 85 -6.16 18.55 2.28
N SER A 86 -5.58 18.37 3.46
CA SER A 86 -5.55 19.41 4.50
C SER A 86 -4.83 20.69 4.06
N GLU A 87 -3.70 20.57 3.35
CA GLU A 87 -2.97 21.71 2.80
C GLU A 87 -3.78 22.46 1.73
N VAL A 88 -4.53 21.75 0.90
CA VAL A 88 -5.36 22.35 -0.14
C VAL A 88 -6.53 23.10 0.48
N ASP A 89 -7.22 22.50 1.45
CA ASP A 89 -8.28 23.15 2.22
C ASP A 89 -7.81 24.43 2.91
N GLU A 90 -6.60 24.42 3.47
CA GLU A 90 -6.01 25.60 4.10
C GLU A 90 -5.75 26.72 3.07
N LYS A 91 -5.20 26.38 1.90
CA LYS A 91 -4.95 27.36 0.84
C LYS A 91 -6.23 27.94 0.26
N ASP A 92 -7.27 27.12 0.08
CA ASP A 92 -8.58 27.58 -0.38
C ASP A 92 -9.23 28.54 0.64
N ARG A 93 -9.15 28.23 1.95
CA ARG A 93 -9.58 29.18 3.01
C ARG A 93 -8.79 30.48 2.94
N ASN A 94 -7.47 30.41 2.80
CA ASN A 94 -6.62 31.59 2.74
C ASN A 94 -6.94 32.49 1.53
N MET A 95 -7.35 31.93 0.39
CA MET A 95 -7.81 32.72 -0.78
C MET A 95 -9.13 33.47 -0.54
N TYR A 96 -10.02 32.96 0.32
CA TYR A 96 -11.27 33.64 0.68
C TYR A 96 -11.09 34.78 1.70
N TYR A 97 -10.11 34.67 2.59
CA TYR A 97 -9.86 35.68 3.66
C TYR A 97 -8.83 36.75 3.29
N SER A 98 -8.27 36.73 2.07
CA SER A 98 -7.25 37.69 1.61
C SER A 98 -7.76 38.72 0.58
N CYS A 99 -9.08 38.90 0.47
CA CYS A 99 -9.75 39.99 -0.24
C CYS A 99 -10.33 41.03 0.72
#